data_AF-A0AAW9IX17-F1
#
_entry.id   AF-A0AAW9IX17-F1
#
_cell.length_a   1.000
_cell.length_b   1.000
_cell.length_c   1.000
_cell.angle_alpha   90.00
_cell.angle_beta   90.00
_cell.angle_gamma   90.00
#
_symmetry.space_group_name_H-M   'P 1'
#
loop_
_entity.id
_entity.type
_entity.pdbx_description
1 polymer ?
#
loop_
_entity_poly.entity_id
_entity_poly.type
_entity_poly.pdbx_seq_one_letter_code
_entity_poly.pdbx_strand_id
1 'polypeptide(L)'
;TLLNYILIFGKFGFPKMGIQGAAYATTITRFLEVLVLLGCIYLKKYPGAFKIKQISDLSFDFLKKIMIITTPILINEFFWALGETMYSTVYGRIGTAQLAAMTLTFPIQSFSIGLFSGVSVAAGIMIGNKLGKDENDEAVKYSRKFVHLGIV
;
A
#
# COMPACT_ATOMS: atom_id res chain seq x y z
N THR A 1 17.02 -1.89 -0.87
CA THR A 1 17.89 -2.20 -2.05
C THR A 1 19.27 -2.69 -1.67
N LEU A 2 19.90 -2.15 -0.62
CA LEU A 2 21.23 -2.58 -0.17
C LEU A 2 21.32 -4.07 0.21
N LEU A 3 20.37 -4.59 1.01
CA LEU A 3 20.33 -6.02 1.37
C LEU A 3 20.12 -6.93 0.15
N ASN A 4 19.24 -6.53 -0.76
CA ASN A 4 19.01 -7.26 -2.02
C ASN A 4 20.31 -7.35 -2.83
N TYR A 5 21.04 -6.25 -2.97
CA TYR A 5 22.31 -6.23 -3.69
C TYR A 5 23.35 -7.18 -3.06
N ILE A 6 23.45 -7.18 -1.72
CA ILE A 6 24.43 -8.00 -1.00
C ILE A 6 24.10 -9.50 -1.12
N LEU A 7 22.84 -9.88 -0.86
CA LEU A 7 22.41 -11.28 -0.76
C LEU A 7 22.19 -11.94 -2.13
N ILE A 8 21.73 -11.18 -3.14
CA ILE A 8 21.54 -11.72 -4.50
C ILE A 8 22.90 -11.93 -5.17
N PHE A 9 23.77 -10.90 -5.14
CA PHE A 9 25.04 -10.91 -5.87
C PHE A 9 26.23 -11.45 -5.06
N GLY A 10 26.04 -11.83 -3.80
CA GLY A 10 27.09 -12.40 -2.95
C GLY A 10 28.27 -11.45 -2.78
N LYS A 11 27.98 -10.20 -2.41
CA LYS A 11 29.00 -9.17 -2.15
C LYS A 11 29.39 -9.18 -0.67
N PHE A 12 30.55 -8.61 -0.33
CA PHE A 12 31.07 -8.57 1.06
C PHE A 12 31.32 -9.95 1.70
N GLY A 13 31.68 -10.96 0.91
CA GLY A 13 31.99 -12.31 1.42
C GLY A 13 30.77 -13.21 1.65
N PHE A 14 29.56 -12.74 1.31
CA PHE A 14 28.36 -13.56 1.34
C PHE A 14 28.28 -14.47 0.10
N PRO A 15 27.71 -15.69 0.23
CA PRO A 15 27.45 -16.55 -0.92
C PRO A 15 26.40 -15.93 -1.85
N LYS A 16 26.51 -16.19 -3.16
CA LYS A 16 25.50 -15.79 -4.15
C LYS A 16 24.24 -16.62 -3.97
N MET A 17 23.23 -16.08 -3.27
CA MET A 17 21.98 -16.78 -2.99
C MET A 17 20.90 -16.57 -4.07
N GLY A 18 21.14 -15.69 -5.05
CA GLY A 18 20.20 -15.46 -6.15
C GLY A 18 18.79 -15.13 -5.67
N ILE A 19 17.78 -15.89 -6.11
CA ILE A 19 16.37 -15.69 -5.75
C ILE A 19 16.13 -15.88 -4.25
N GLN A 20 16.82 -16.81 -3.59
CA GLN A 20 16.70 -17.00 -2.14
C GLN A 20 17.21 -15.75 -1.38
N GLY A 21 18.26 -15.12 -1.90
CA GLY A 21 18.78 -13.86 -1.36
C GLY A 21 17.76 -12.72 -1.42
N ALA A 22 16.94 -12.67 -2.48
CA ALA A 22 15.86 -11.70 -2.62
C ALA A 22 14.73 -11.92 -1.59
N ALA A 23 14.38 -13.19 -1.34
CA ALA A 23 13.40 -13.56 -0.32
C ALA A 23 13.89 -13.15 1.09
N TYR A 24 15.11 -13.52 1.48
CA TYR A 24 15.69 -13.14 2.77
C TYR A 24 15.80 -11.62 2.93
N ALA A 25 16.26 -10.91 1.91
CA ALA A 25 16.34 -9.45 1.94
C ALA A 25 14.98 -8.81 2.21
N THR A 26 13.92 -9.33 1.57
CA THR A 26 12.56 -8.82 1.74
C THR A 26 12.04 -9.10 3.15
N THR A 27 12.19 -10.33 3.64
CA THR A 27 11.76 -10.71 4.99
C THR A 27 12.46 -9.89 6.07
N ILE A 28 13.79 -9.72 5.96
CA ILE A 28 14.55 -8.89 6.90
C ILE A 28 14.08 -7.43 6.85
N THR A 29 13.85 -6.90 5.65
CA THR A 29 13.32 -5.53 5.50
C THR A 29 11.96 -5.37 6.18
N ARG A 30 11.04 -6.33 6.00
CA ARG A 30 9.73 -6.32 6.67
C ARG A 30 9.85 -6.41 8.18
N PHE A 31 10.77 -7.22 8.68
CA PHE A 31 11.02 -7.32 10.12
C PHE A 31 11.56 -5.99 10.68
N LEU A 32 12.54 -5.38 10.01
CA LEU A 32 13.08 -4.06 10.40
C LEU A 32 12.01 -2.96 10.34
N GLU A 33 11.16 -2.96 9.31
CA GLU A 33 10.05 -2.01 9.15
C GLU A 33 9.10 -2.08 10.36
N VAL A 34 8.68 -3.29 10.76
CA VAL A 34 7.84 -3.50 11.95
C VAL A 34 8.55 -3.02 13.21
N LEU A 35 9.83 -3.33 13.39
CA LEU A 35 10.60 -2.89 14.56
C LEU A 35 10.67 -1.36 14.65
N VAL A 36 10.95 -0.68 13.54
CA VAL A 36 11.02 0.79 13.48
C VAL A 36 9.64 1.40 13.75
N LEU A 37 8.57 0.85 13.17
CA LEU A 37 7.20 1.30 13.39
C LEU A 37 6.80 1.17 14.87
N LEU A 38 7.01 0.00 15.47
CA LEU A 38 6.71 -0.23 16.89
C LEU A 38 7.57 0.69 17.77
N GLY A 39 8.87 0.81 17.49
CA GLY A 39 9.77 1.73 18.19
C GLY A 39 9.25 3.17 18.15
N CYS A 40 8.88 3.68 16.97
CA CYS A 40 8.30 5.02 16.82
C CYS A 40 7.00 5.20 17.60
N ILE A 41 6.08 4.22 17.53
CA ILE A 41 4.78 4.29 18.21
C ILE A 41 4.96 4.33 19.74
N TYR A 42 5.75 3.41 20.31
CA TYR A 42 5.89 3.29 21.75
C TYR A 42 6.83 4.33 22.36
N LEU A 43 7.90 4.75 21.66
CA LEU A 43 8.81 5.78 22.18
C LEU A 43 8.19 7.18 22.13
N LYS A 44 7.45 7.51 21.07
CA LYS A 44 6.80 8.82 20.93
C LYS A 44 5.39 8.87 21.52
N LYS A 45 4.91 7.76 22.12
CA LYS A 45 3.57 7.63 22.71
C LYS A 45 2.46 8.11 21.77
N TYR A 46 2.55 7.75 20.49
CA TYR A 46 1.49 8.06 19.54
C TYR A 46 0.18 7.37 19.95
N PRO A 47 -0.99 7.85 19.48
CA PRO A 47 -2.30 7.30 19.85
C PRO A 47 -2.47 5.78 19.61
N GLY A 48 -1.59 5.17 18.81
CA GLY A 48 -1.53 3.72 18.55
C GLY A 48 -0.72 2.89 19.55
N ALA A 49 -0.19 3.47 20.63
CA ALA A 49 0.53 2.75 21.69
C ALA A 49 -0.44 1.98 22.60
N PHE A 50 -1.16 1.02 22.04
CA PHE A 50 -2.11 0.18 22.76
C PHE A 50 -1.37 -0.79 23.68
N LYS A 51 -1.94 -1.06 24.87
CA LYS A 51 -1.50 -2.23 25.65
C LYS A 51 -2.05 -3.48 24.95
N ILE A 52 -1.27 -4.57 24.84
CA ILE A 52 -1.70 -5.83 24.20
C ILE A 52 -3.06 -6.32 24.76
N LYS A 53 -3.36 -6.02 26.02
CA LYS A 53 -4.64 -6.30 26.69
C LYS A 53 -5.86 -5.56 26.12
N GLN A 54 -5.69 -4.45 25.40
CA GLN A 54 -6.78 -3.73 24.72
C GLN A 54 -7.12 -4.33 23.34
N ILE A 55 -6.22 -5.17 22.80
CA ILE A 55 -6.46 -5.89 21.54
C ILE A 55 -7.43 -7.06 21.78
N SER A 56 -7.45 -7.64 22.99
CA SER A 56 -8.37 -8.75 23.29
C SER A 56 -9.83 -8.33 23.50
N ASP A 57 -10.12 -7.02 23.53
CA ASP A 57 -11.48 -6.47 23.67
C ASP A 57 -12.16 -6.22 22.31
N LEU A 58 -11.66 -6.89 21.27
CA LEU A 58 -12.19 -6.88 19.92
C LEU A 58 -13.58 -7.53 19.90
N SER A 59 -14.63 -6.70 20.02
CA SER A 59 -16.00 -7.17 19.97
C SER A 59 -16.35 -7.72 18.58
N PHE A 60 -17.20 -8.74 18.54
CA PHE A 60 -17.73 -9.29 17.30
C PHE A 60 -18.43 -8.21 16.45
N ASP A 61 -19.05 -7.23 17.10
CA ASP A 61 -19.74 -6.12 16.44
C ASP A 61 -18.77 -5.18 15.72
N PHE A 62 -17.57 -4.96 16.28
CA PHE A 62 -16.50 -4.21 15.64
C PHE A 62 -15.91 -4.96 14.44
N LEU A 63 -15.67 -6.26 14.57
CA LEU A 63 -15.23 -7.12 13.46
C LEU A 63 -16.25 -7.11 12.31
N LYS A 64 -17.55 -7.20 12.63
CA LYS A 64 -18.63 -7.14 11.63
C LYS A 64 -18.63 -5.80 10.89
N LYS A 65 -18.44 -4.68 11.60
CA LYS A 65 -18.33 -3.35 10.98
C LYS A 65 -17.15 -3.25 10.03
N ILE A 66 -15.97 -3.73 10.44
CA ILE A 66 -14.78 -3.78 9.58
C ILE A 66 -15.08 -4.61 8.34
N MET A 67 -15.62 -5.82 8.51
CA MET A 67 -15.91 -6.71 7.38
C MET A 67 -16.86 -6.07 6.37
N ILE A 68 -17.91 -5.38 6.81
CA ILE A 68 -18.85 -4.69 5.92
C ILE A 68 -18.16 -3.60 5.10
N ILE A 69 -17.20 -2.87 5.69
CA ILE A 69 -16.47 -1.79 5.02
C ILE A 69 -15.38 -2.35 4.09
N THR A 70 -14.65 -3.36 4.53
CA THR A 70 -13.49 -3.91 3.81
C THR A 70 -13.90 -4.87 2.69
N THR A 71 -15.01 -5.60 2.82
CA THR A 71 -15.49 -6.52 1.77
C THR A 71 -15.66 -5.84 0.40
N PRO A 72 -16.36 -4.69 0.24
CA PRO A 72 -16.48 -4.04 -1.05
C PRO A 72 -15.13 -3.56 -1.60
N ILE A 73 -14.20 -3.14 -0.73
CA ILE A 73 -12.84 -2.74 -1.13
C ILE A 73 -12.08 -3.96 -1.69
N LEU A 74 -12.14 -5.10 -1.01
CA LEU A 74 -11.51 -6.34 -1.48
C LEU A 74 -12.09 -6.80 -2.81
N ILE A 75 -13.41 -6.70 -2.99
CA ILE A 75 -14.06 -7.03 -4.25
C ILE A 75 -13.58 -6.10 -5.36
N ASN A 76 -13.47 -4.79 -5.08
CA ASN A 76 -12.96 -3.82 -6.04
C ASN A 76 -11.52 -4.13 -6.46
N GLU A 77 -10.62 -4.37 -5.50
CA GLU A 77 -9.23 -4.75 -5.76
C GLU A 77 -9.12 -6.07 -6.53
N PHE A 78 -9.98 -7.04 -6.22
CA PHE A 78 -10.06 -8.29 -6.95
C PHE A 78 -10.44 -8.08 -8.41
N PHE A 79 -11.47 -7.30 -8.69
CA PHE A 79 -11.87 -6.98 -10.06
C PHE A 79 -10.82 -6.17 -10.80
N TRP A 80 -10.13 -5.25 -10.12
CA TRP A 80 -9.03 -4.50 -10.70
C TRP A 80 -7.87 -5.43 -11.11
N ALA A 81 -7.40 -6.28 -10.19
CA ALA A 81 -6.35 -7.26 -10.46
C ALA A 81 -6.74 -8.27 -11.56
N LEU A 82 -8.00 -8.71 -11.56
CA LEU A 82 -8.54 -9.57 -12.62
C LEU A 82 -8.56 -8.85 -13.97
N GLY A 83 -8.98 -7.58 -13.99
CA GLY A 83 -9.01 -6.74 -15.17
C GLY A 83 -7.62 -6.55 -15.79
N GLU A 84 -6.63 -6.20 -14.97
CA GLU A 84 -5.22 -6.07 -15.40
C GLU A 84 -4.68 -7.39 -15.96
N THR A 85 -4.99 -8.51 -15.30
CA THR A 85 -4.58 -9.86 -15.76
C THR A 85 -5.21 -10.21 -17.10
N MET A 86 -6.51 -9.96 -17.26
CA MET A 86 -7.22 -10.16 -18.53
C MET A 86 -6.66 -9.26 -19.63
N TYR A 87 -6.42 -7.99 -19.32
CA TYR A 87 -5.82 -7.03 -20.24
C TYR A 87 -4.46 -7.52 -20.75
N SER A 88 -3.55 -7.91 -19.85
CA SER A 88 -2.25 -8.50 -20.22
C SER A 88 -2.39 -9.78 -21.04
N THR A 89 -3.37 -10.63 -20.74
CA THR A 89 -3.60 -11.90 -21.47
C THR A 89 -4.09 -11.64 -22.89
N VAL A 90 -5.01 -10.69 -23.09
CA VAL A 90 -5.52 -10.30 -24.41
C VAL A 90 -4.40 -9.76 -25.28
N TYR A 91 -3.59 -8.83 -24.76
CA TYR A 91 -2.43 -8.29 -25.48
C TYR A 91 -1.37 -9.36 -25.78
N GLY A 92 -1.16 -10.30 -24.86
CA GLY A 92 -0.28 -11.45 -25.08
C GLY A 92 -0.76 -12.38 -26.21
N ARG A 93 -2.07 -12.52 -26.40
CA ARG A 93 -2.65 -13.31 -27.51
C ARG A 93 -2.63 -12.59 -28.85
N ILE A 94 -2.76 -11.25 -28.86
CA ILE A 94 -2.72 -10.45 -30.10
C ILE A 94 -1.34 -10.53 -30.74
N GLY A 95 -0.28 -10.43 -29.95
CA GLY A 95 1.08 -10.57 -30.44
C GLY A 95 2.14 -10.00 -29.51
N THR A 96 3.36 -10.47 -29.67
CA THR A 96 4.51 -10.08 -28.84
C THR A 96 4.85 -8.59 -28.97
N ALA A 97 4.66 -8.01 -30.15
CA ALA A 97 4.92 -6.59 -30.39
C ALA A 97 3.94 -5.68 -29.60
N GLN A 98 2.66 -6.07 -29.55
CA GLN A 98 1.62 -5.33 -28.84
C GLN A 98 1.79 -5.47 -27.33
N LEU A 99 2.12 -6.67 -26.83
CA LEU A 99 2.45 -6.90 -25.42
C LEU A 99 3.69 -6.11 -24.98
N ALA A 100 4.72 -6.02 -25.83
CA ALA A 100 5.90 -5.23 -25.56
C ALA A 100 5.57 -3.73 -25.48
N ALA A 101 4.77 -3.20 -26.42
CA ALA A 101 4.31 -1.82 -26.39
C ALA A 101 3.51 -1.49 -25.11
N MET A 102 2.63 -2.40 -24.68
CA MET A 102 1.89 -2.26 -23.42
C MET A 102 2.83 -2.22 -22.20
N THR A 103 3.81 -3.12 -22.14
CA THR A 103 4.73 -3.19 -20.98
C THR A 103 5.59 -1.93 -20.86
N LEU A 104 5.87 -1.24 -21.97
CA LEU A 104 6.60 0.03 -21.96
C LEU A 104 5.81 1.19 -21.34
N THR A 105 4.48 1.10 -21.24
CA THR A 105 3.67 2.15 -20.59
C THR A 105 3.61 1.98 -19.07
N PHE A 106 3.82 0.77 -18.54
CA PHE A 106 3.73 0.47 -17.11
C PHE A 106 4.64 1.32 -16.22
N PRO A 107 5.90 1.64 -16.57
CA PRO A 107 6.72 2.53 -15.76
C PRO A 107 6.12 3.94 -15.65
N ILE A 108 5.58 4.47 -16.74
CA ILE A 108 4.94 5.79 -16.78
C ILE A 108 3.67 5.79 -15.94
N GLN A 109 2.85 4.75 -16.08
CA GLN A 109 1.65 4.56 -15.28
C GLN A 109 1.98 4.44 -13.78
N SER A 110 2.98 3.62 -13.43
CA SER A 110 3.42 3.41 -12.05
C SER A 110 3.97 4.70 -11.44
N PHE A 111 4.69 5.51 -12.21
CA PHE A 111 5.16 6.82 -11.79
C PHE A 111 4.00 7.76 -11.49
N SER A 112 3.03 7.87 -12.41
CA SER A 112 1.83 8.70 -12.21
C SER A 112 1.02 8.25 -11.00
N ILE A 113 0.73 6.94 -10.87
CA ILE A 113 0.03 6.39 -9.70
C ILE A 113 0.83 6.66 -8.42
N GLY A 114 2.14 6.46 -8.44
CA GLY A 114 3.03 6.74 -7.31
C GLY A 114 2.92 8.18 -6.83
N LEU A 115 2.95 9.16 -7.74
CA LEU A 115 2.83 10.57 -7.42
C LEU A 115 1.48 10.91 -6.77
N PHE A 116 0.38 10.44 -7.33
CA PHE A 116 -0.96 10.81 -6.85
C PHE A 116 -1.42 9.96 -5.65
N SER A 117 -0.92 8.73 -5.49
CA SER A 117 -1.33 7.83 -4.40
C SER A 117 -1.04 8.42 -3.02
N GLY A 118 0.12 9.07 -2.84
CA GLY A 118 0.48 9.70 -1.56
C GLY A 118 -0.48 10.82 -1.16
N VAL A 119 -0.87 11.66 -2.14
CA VAL A 119 -1.85 12.73 -1.94
C VAL A 119 -3.23 12.16 -1.62
N SER A 120 -3.66 11.11 -2.34
CA SER A 120 -4.93 10.42 -2.12
C SER A 120 -5.04 9.84 -0.71
N VAL A 121 -3.99 9.14 -0.25
CA VAL A 121 -3.95 8.58 1.12
C VAL A 121 -3.96 9.68 2.17
N ALA A 122 -3.18 10.75 1.99
CA ALA A 122 -3.16 11.88 2.91
C ALA A 122 -4.53 12.59 3.00
N ALA A 123 -5.18 12.80 1.85
CA ALA A 123 -6.52 13.35 1.78
C ALA A 123 -7.53 12.49 2.54
N GLY A 124 -7.51 11.17 2.34
CA GLY A 124 -8.36 10.22 3.04
C GLY A 124 -8.18 10.28 4.56
N ILE A 125 -6.94 10.35 5.05
CA ILE A 125 -6.64 10.49 6.48
C ILE A 125 -7.16 11.82 7.03
N MET A 126 -6.93 12.94 6.35
CA MET A 126 -7.34 14.26 6.81
C MET A 126 -8.87 14.42 6.84
N ILE A 127 -9.55 13.95 5.79
CA ILE A 127 -11.02 13.97 5.71
C ILE A 127 -11.60 13.02 6.78
N GLY A 128 -11.05 11.81 6.91
CA GLY A 128 -11.47 10.84 7.94
C GLY A 128 -11.29 11.35 9.36
N ASN A 129 -10.21 12.08 9.65
CA ASN A 129 -10.00 12.71 10.96
C ASN A 129 -11.06 13.77 11.27
N LYS A 130 -11.46 14.57 10.26
CA LYS A 130 -12.49 15.59 10.40
C LYS A 130 -13.89 14.99 10.59
N LEU A 131 -14.22 13.95 9.81
CA LEU A 131 -15.46 13.20 10.00
C LEU A 131 -15.53 12.56 11.40
N GLY A 132 -14.42 12.01 11.89
CA GLY A 132 -14.34 11.45 13.24
C GLY A 132 -14.46 12.46 14.38
N LYS A 133 -14.42 13.76 14.10
CA LYS A 133 -14.64 14.87 15.05
C LYS A 133 -16.02 15.51 14.91
N ASP A 134 -16.91 14.93 14.11
CA ASP A 134 -18.22 15.50 13.73
C ASP A 134 -18.13 16.85 12.98
N GLU A 135 -16.96 17.22 12.45
CA GLU A 135 -16.72 18.44 11.68
C GLU A 135 -17.04 18.24 10.18
N ASN A 136 -18.28 17.89 9.87
CA ASN A 136 -18.70 17.48 8.51
C ASN A 136 -18.48 18.58 7.43
N ASP A 137 -18.77 19.84 7.76
CA ASP A 137 -18.61 20.95 6.81
C ASP A 137 -17.15 21.16 6.40
N GLU A 138 -16.23 21.07 7.36
CA GLU A 138 -14.80 21.17 7.09
C GLU A 138 -14.27 19.94 6.35
N ALA A 139 -14.81 18.74 6.61
CA ALA A 139 -14.50 17.54 5.84
C ALA A 139 -14.88 17.71 4.35
N VAL A 140 -16.06 18.27 4.06
CA VAL A 140 -16.50 18.55 2.67
C VAL A 140 -15.60 19.59 2.01
N LYS A 141 -15.22 20.64 2.74
CA LYS A 141 -14.32 21.69 2.24
C LYS A 141 -12.93 21.13 1.90
N TYR A 142 -12.41 20.22 2.73
CA TYR A 142 -11.14 19.55 2.49
C TYR A 142 -11.23 18.64 1.26
N SER A 143 -12.31 17.86 1.16
CA SER A 143 -12.59 17.03 -0.01
C SER A 143 -12.59 17.84 -1.31
N ARG A 144 -13.30 18.98 -1.36
CA ARG A 144 -13.31 19.86 -2.54
C ARG A 144 -11.93 20.40 -2.89
N LYS A 145 -11.12 20.79 -1.90
CA LYS A 145 -9.75 21.26 -2.12
C LYS A 145 -8.86 20.16 -2.68
N PHE A 146 -8.95 18.93 -2.15
CA PHE A 146 -8.18 17.80 -2.65
C PHE A 146 -8.59 17.39 -4.06
N VAL A 147 -9.88 17.43 -4.39
CA VAL A 147 -10.35 17.20 -5.77
C VAL A 147 -9.78 18.26 -6.71
N HIS A 148 -9.78 19.53 -6.33
CA HIS A 148 -9.21 20.59 -7.15
C HIS A 148 -7.69 20.43 -7.34
N LEU A 149 -6.97 20.06 -6.28
CA LEU A 149 -5.54 19.75 -6.32
C LEU A 149 -5.19 18.49 -7.12
N GLY A 150 -6.12 17.53 -7.24
CA GLY A 150 -5.91 16.32 -8.03
C GLY A 150 -6.23 16.49 -9.52
N ILE A 151 -6.92 17.57 -9.89
CA ILE A 151 -7.24 17.91 -11.29
C ILE A 151 -6.13 18.78 -11.92
N VAL A 152 -5.43 19.56 -11.11
CA VAL A 152 -4.31 20.44 -11.50
C VAL A 152 -2.98 19.68 -11.45
#